data_AF-A0A976GZ52-F1
#
_entry.id   AF-A0A976GZ52-F1
#
_cell.length_a   1.000
_cell.length_b   1.000
_cell.length_c   1.000
_cell.angle_alpha   90.00
_cell.angle_beta   90.00
_cell.angle_gamma   90.00
#
_symmetry.space_group_name_H-M   'P 1'
#
loop_
_entity.id
_entity.type
_entity.pdbx_description
1 polymer ?
#
loop_
_entity_poly.entity_id
_entity_poly.type
_entity_poly.pdbx_seq_one_letter_code
_entity_poly.pdbx_strand_id
1 'polypeptide(L)'
;IAKVASEPYPDPTQWDPGSEYFDEKSTEAKPRWWLVDFSFVAEFPNMVTLAELREQPQLEGMLLLQKGTRLSITPVLKKHFDHIVKMGQ
;
A
#
# COMPACT_ATOMS: atom_id res chain seq x y z
N ILE A 1 -8.74 1.02 7.03
CA ILE A 1 -9.05 0.09 5.92
C ILE A 1 -9.63 0.88 4.75
N ALA A 2 -9.13 0.61 3.56
CA ALA A 2 -9.69 1.13 2.30
C ALA A 2 -9.88 -0.03 1.31
N LYS A 3 -10.72 0.18 0.30
CA LYS A 3 -10.92 -0.76 -0.81
C LYS A 3 -10.55 -0.10 -2.14
N VAL A 4 -9.97 -0.88 -3.05
CA VAL A 4 -9.71 -0.44 -4.42
C VAL A 4 -11.05 -0.11 -5.08
N ALA A 5 -11.13 1.06 -5.70
CA ALA A 5 -12.35 1.64 -6.26
C ALA A 5 -12.29 1.87 -7.77
N SER A 6 -11.13 1.66 -8.39
CA SER A 6 -10.94 1.78 -9.84
C SER A 6 -10.13 0.62 -10.41
N GLU A 7 -10.19 0.45 -11.73
CA GLU A 7 -9.13 -0.24 -12.46
C GLU A 7 -7.85 0.61 -12.47
N PRO A 8 -6.66 0.01 -12.70
CA PRO A 8 -5.43 0.77 -12.83
C PRO A 8 -5.47 1.75 -14.00
N TYR A 9 -4.96 2.96 -13.79
CA TYR A 9 -4.81 3.97 -14.84
C TYR A 9 -3.47 4.71 -14.70
N PRO A 10 -2.96 5.38 -15.75
CA PRO A 10 -1.70 6.11 -15.68
C PRO A 10 -1.71 7.24 -14.65
N ASP A 11 -0.65 7.35 -13.86
CA ASP A 11 -0.48 8.47 -12.93
C ASP A 11 -0.31 9.79 -13.69
N PRO A 12 -1.24 10.76 -13.64
CA PRO A 12 -1.07 12.01 -14.37
C PRO A 12 0.11 12.85 -13.84
N THR A 13 0.49 12.69 -12.57
CA THR A 13 1.56 13.47 -11.94
C THR A 13 2.94 13.14 -12.49
N GLN A 14 3.09 11.97 -13.14
CA GLN A 14 4.35 11.57 -13.76
C GLN A 14 4.72 12.43 -14.98
N TRP A 15 3.78 13.21 -15.53
CA TRP A 15 4.01 14.13 -16.66
C TRP A 15 3.96 15.60 -16.29
N ASP A 16 3.71 15.93 -15.01
CA ASP A 16 3.68 17.30 -14.51
C ASP A 16 5.07 17.73 -14.02
N PRO A 17 5.78 18.66 -14.69
CA PRO A 17 7.10 19.11 -14.27
C PRO A 17 7.14 19.79 -12.90
N GLY A 18 5.99 20.22 -12.37
CA GLY A 18 5.86 20.77 -11.02
C GLY A 18 5.71 19.71 -9.92
N SER A 19 5.49 18.45 -10.28
CA SER A 19 5.31 17.34 -9.35
C SER A 19 6.66 16.81 -8.84
N GLU A 20 6.72 16.45 -7.55
CA GLU A 20 7.85 15.68 -6.99
C GLU A 20 8.01 14.29 -7.64
N TYR A 21 6.95 13.79 -8.29
CA TYR A 21 6.90 12.49 -8.95
C TYR A 21 7.03 12.58 -10.48
N PHE A 22 7.42 13.75 -11.01
CA PHE A 22 7.68 13.91 -12.44
C PHE A 22 8.72 12.90 -12.96
N ASP A 23 8.42 12.27 -14.09
CA ASP A 23 9.32 11.35 -14.79
C ASP A 23 9.42 11.75 -16.26
N GLU A 24 10.46 12.50 -16.61
CA GLU A 24 10.76 12.96 -17.98
C GLU A 24 10.79 11.82 -19.02
N LYS A 25 11.09 10.59 -18.59
CA LYS A 25 11.15 9.43 -19.49
C LYS A 25 9.78 8.76 -19.69
N SER A 26 8.77 9.16 -18.95
CA SER A 26 7.41 8.67 -19.12
C SER A 26 6.68 9.47 -20.20
N THR A 27 5.88 8.80 -21.02
CA THR A 27 5.06 9.43 -22.08
C THR A 27 3.64 8.91 -22.01
N GLU A 28 2.66 9.65 -22.50
CA GLU A 28 1.25 9.20 -22.54
C GLU A 28 1.06 7.88 -23.29
N ALA A 29 1.85 7.64 -24.34
CA ALA A 29 1.83 6.39 -25.10
C ALA A 29 2.50 5.22 -24.36
N LYS A 30 3.38 5.50 -23.38
CA LYS A 30 4.14 4.50 -22.60
C LYS A 30 4.27 4.96 -21.13
N PRO A 31 3.17 4.96 -20.37
CA PRO A 31 3.18 5.34 -18.96
C PRO A 31 3.99 4.34 -18.13
N ARG A 32 4.85 4.85 -17.25
CA ARG A 32 5.67 4.02 -16.35
C ARG A 32 5.01 3.82 -14.99
N TRP A 33 4.24 4.82 -14.54
CA TRP A 33 3.60 4.85 -13.23
C TRP A 33 2.08 4.73 -13.39
N TRP A 34 1.48 3.95 -12.50
CA TRP A 34 0.07 3.59 -12.54
C TRP A 34 -0.53 3.74 -11.15
N LEU A 35 -1.75 4.27 -11.09
CA LEU A 35 -2.51 4.47 -9.87
C LEU A 35 -3.76 3.61 -9.88
N VAL A 36 -4.34 3.48 -8.69
CA VAL A 36 -5.72 3.07 -8.47
C VAL A 36 -6.33 4.03 -7.45
N ASP A 37 -7.63 4.27 -7.56
CA ASP A 37 -8.37 4.98 -6.55
C ASP A 37 -8.74 4.08 -5.39
N PHE A 38 -8.82 4.66 -4.20
CA PHE A 38 -9.29 3.98 -3.00
C PHE A 38 -10.54 4.66 -2.46
N SER A 39 -11.45 3.86 -1.94
CA SER A 39 -12.58 4.33 -1.14
C SER A 39 -12.43 3.90 0.30
N PHE A 40 -12.82 4.79 1.21
CA PHE A 40 -12.82 4.55 2.63
C PHE A 40 -13.73 3.37 2.99
N VAL A 41 -13.29 2.54 3.95
CA VAL A 41 -14.09 1.43 4.49
C VAL A 41 -14.26 1.56 6.00
N ALA A 42 -13.16 1.73 6.73
CA ALA A 42 -13.17 1.83 8.19
C ALA A 42 -11.89 2.47 8.71
N GLU A 43 -11.95 3.06 9.89
CA GLU A 43 -10.79 3.44 10.69
C GLU A 43 -10.54 2.44 11.82
N PHE A 44 -9.31 2.37 12.32
CA PHE A 44 -9.00 1.59 13.51
C PHE A 44 -9.13 2.49 14.75
N PRO A 45 -9.91 2.11 15.76
CA PRO A 45 -9.91 2.84 17.04
C PRO A 45 -8.54 2.81 17.72
N ASN A 46 -7.76 1.75 17.51
CA ASN A 46 -6.42 1.59 18.07
C ASN A 46 -5.35 1.60 16.97
N MET A 47 -4.31 2.42 17.13
CA MET A 47 -3.18 2.43 16.19
C MET A 47 -2.38 1.13 16.32
N VAL A 48 -2.21 0.43 15.20
CA VAL A 48 -1.35 -0.75 15.12
C VAL A 48 0.04 -0.33 14.61
N THR A 49 1.04 -0.37 15.49
CA THR A 49 2.41 0.06 15.20
C THR A 49 3.25 -1.05 14.57
N LEU A 50 4.32 -0.67 13.86
CA LEU A 50 5.27 -1.64 13.29
C LEU A 50 5.96 -2.49 14.38
N ALA A 51 6.17 -1.93 15.58
CA ALA A 51 6.75 -2.66 16.70
C ALA A 51 5.81 -3.79 17.15
N GLU A 52 4.53 -3.49 17.38
CA GLU A 52 3.54 -4.49 17.77
C GLU A 52 3.38 -5.57 16.71
N LEU A 53 3.38 -5.22 15.42
CA LEU A 53 3.31 -6.20 14.32
C LEU A 53 4.48 -7.20 14.37
N ARG A 54 5.70 -6.75 14.72
CA ARG A 54 6.88 -7.62 14.80
C ARG A 54 6.84 -8.60 15.96
N GLU A 55 6.03 -8.31 16.98
CA GLU A 55 5.86 -9.18 18.15
C GLU A 55 4.81 -10.26 17.93
N GLN A 56 4.08 -10.26 16.81
CA GLN A 56 3.01 -11.21 16.52
C GLN A 56 3.50 -12.47 15.76
N PRO A 57 3.47 -13.67 16.37
CA PRO A 57 3.77 -14.91 15.66
C PRO A 57 2.80 -15.19 14.50
N GLN A 58 1.56 -14.70 14.60
CA GLN A 58 0.53 -14.87 13.56
C GLN A 58 0.87 -14.16 12.25
N LEU A 59 1.82 -13.22 12.27
CA LEU A 59 2.28 -12.46 11.12
C LEU A 59 3.58 -12.99 10.52
N GLU A 60 4.02 -14.18 10.96
CA GLU A 60 5.20 -14.84 10.41
C GLU A 60 5.11 -15.00 8.88
N GLY A 61 6.19 -14.61 8.19
CA GLY A 61 6.28 -14.66 6.74
C GLY A 61 5.61 -13.49 6.01
N MET A 62 5.02 -12.50 6.71
CA MET A 62 4.51 -11.30 6.08
C MET A 62 5.65 -10.48 5.44
N LEU A 63 5.52 -10.18 4.13
CA LEU A 63 6.53 -9.45 3.35
C LEU A 63 6.93 -8.10 3.96
N LEU A 64 5.96 -7.38 4.54
CA LEU A 64 6.18 -6.10 5.24
C LEU A 64 7.20 -6.22 6.39
N LEU A 65 7.26 -7.38 7.06
CA LEU A 65 8.09 -7.59 8.25
C LEU A 65 9.47 -8.17 7.92
N GLN A 66 9.74 -8.53 6.66
CA GLN A 66 11.02 -9.07 6.25
C GLN A 66 12.12 -8.00 6.29
N LYS A 67 13.30 -8.39 6.79
CA LYS A 67 14.46 -7.50 6.87
C LYS A 67 14.86 -7.02 5.47
N GLY A 68 14.97 -5.70 5.30
CA GLY A 68 15.44 -5.09 4.05
C GLY A 68 14.35 -4.84 3.01
N THR A 69 13.09 -5.21 3.27
CA THR A 69 12.00 -4.83 2.37
C THR A 69 11.90 -3.30 2.22
N ARG A 70 11.68 -2.85 0.99
CA ARG A 70 11.48 -1.45 0.59
C ARG A 70 10.25 -1.30 -0.31
N LEU A 71 9.41 -2.33 -0.38
CA LEU A 71 8.18 -2.34 -1.17
C LEU A 71 7.10 -1.53 -0.44
N SER A 72 6.57 -0.50 -1.10
CA SER A 72 5.44 0.28 -0.61
C SER A 72 4.09 -0.43 -0.82
N ILE A 73 4.02 -1.32 -1.79
CA ILE A 73 2.83 -2.15 -2.09
C ILE A 73 3.25 -3.61 -1.94
N THR A 74 2.59 -4.33 -1.03
CA THR A 74 2.87 -5.75 -0.79
C THR A 74 1.57 -6.55 -0.74
N PRO A 75 1.56 -7.79 -1.26
CA PRO A 75 0.42 -8.68 -1.06
C PRO A 75 0.32 -9.07 0.42
N VAL A 76 -0.90 -9.15 0.92
CA VAL A 76 -1.20 -9.57 2.30
C VAL A 76 -2.08 -10.81 2.24
N LEU A 77 -1.64 -11.89 2.87
CA LEU A 77 -2.47 -13.09 3.01
C LEU A 77 -3.67 -12.79 3.89
N LYS A 78 -4.82 -13.41 3.60
CA LYS A 78 -6.06 -13.21 4.36
C LYS A 78 -5.86 -13.38 5.88
N LYS A 79 -5.12 -14.41 6.30
CA LYS A 79 -4.81 -14.65 7.72
C LYS A 79 -4.08 -13.49 8.41
N HIS A 80 -3.17 -12.82 7.70
CA HIS A 80 -2.44 -11.66 8.24
C HIS A 80 -3.35 -10.44 8.29
N PHE A 81 -4.13 -10.20 7.23
CA PHE A 81 -5.09 -9.12 7.18
C PHE A 81 -6.11 -9.22 8.33
N ASP A 82 -6.75 -10.37 8.49
CA ASP A 82 -7.74 -10.59 9.53
C ASP A 82 -7.15 -10.36 10.94
N HIS A 83 -5.90 -10.81 11.18
CA HIS A 83 -5.22 -10.60 12.46
C HIS A 83 -4.93 -9.12 12.73
N ILE A 84 -4.41 -8.38 11.75
CA ILE A 84 -4.13 -6.94 11.88
C ILE A 84 -5.42 -6.15 12.11
N VAL A 85 -6.51 -6.50 11.42
CA VAL A 85 -7.83 -5.89 11.66
C VAL A 85 -8.29 -6.12 13.09
N LYS A 86 -8.11 -7.32 13.64
CA LYS A 86 -8.43 -7.61 15.03
C LYS A 86 -7.57 -6.82 16.02
N MET A 87 -6.29 -6.61 15.73
CA MET A 87 -5.40 -5.80 16.56
C MET A 87 -5.80 -4.33 16.61
N GLY A 88 -6.37 -3.81 15.51
CA GLY A 88 -6.79 -2.41 15.41
C GLY A 88 -8.15 -2.10 16.03
N GLN A 89 -8.94 -3.12 16.38
CA GLN A 89 -10.23 -3.00 17.08
C GLN A 89 -10.03 -2.82 18.58
#